data_AF-A0A3N3DUL2-F1
#
_entry.id   AF-A0A3N3DUL2-F1
#
_cell.length_a   1.000
_cell.length_b   1.000
_cell.length_c   1.000
_cell.angle_alpha   90.00
_cell.angle_beta   90.00
_cell.angle_gamma   90.00
#
_symmetry.space_group_name_H-M   'P 1'
#
loop_
_entity.id
_entity.type
_entity.pdbx_description
1 polymer ?
#
loop_
_entity_poly.entity_id
_entity_poly.type
_entity_poly.pdbx_seq_one_letter_code
_entity_poly.pdbx_strand_id
1 'polypeptide(L)'
;MFIARFMPFATLVVSLFLSGCSLLEVKIDSQTVPLTKQELNMRIMTREYAQQFFAQVEQAADVLHGQYDSRDQINQSYVLLWKINAEEGLQSAAYQVSPMAGLIDTWVFTEQMNQFYSQGNGKSLFSHDAAKLVSAHLANEIDELAKALLKGNSYQTSRQFVTEFAKQHPFSDLGFIRTPAYRAWLAANQISEEDAVTTLGTMPEAIGDVSDRLSLVSEQTPKIMTWKAQLLAINSTASIEQVNQALDSLKVTSDALNDFIINNPQYMSDLAEKMAIELQPLVEDIDSKTEQRLNQLSEERKALEAMVARERQEVAAIISHEREQLTRDLDHVSQQVVNLAMDKLIELIKSTILYFVLFILVIFFAPLGLGYMLGKRSAVRNKTAA
;
A
#
# COMPACT_ATOMS: atom_id res chain seq x y z
N MET A 1 -74.03 -35.26 -30.51
CA MET A 1 -73.48 -35.74 -29.23
C MET A 1 -71.98 -36.04 -29.35
N PHE A 2 -71.17 -35.07 -29.82
CA PHE A 2 -69.72 -35.26 -30.03
C PHE A 2 -68.85 -34.21 -29.32
N ILE A 3 -69.45 -33.23 -28.64
CA ILE A 3 -68.72 -32.11 -28.02
C ILE A 3 -68.37 -32.37 -26.54
N ALA A 4 -69.04 -33.32 -25.87
CA ALA A 4 -68.86 -33.55 -24.44
C ALA A 4 -67.64 -34.41 -24.05
N ARG A 5 -66.90 -34.98 -25.02
CA ARG A 5 -65.75 -35.87 -24.75
C ARG A 5 -64.38 -35.24 -24.95
N PHE A 6 -64.30 -34.04 -25.53
CA PHE A 6 -63.03 -33.33 -25.76
C PHE A 6 -62.61 -32.42 -24.60
N MET A 7 -63.56 -32.04 -23.76
CA MET A 7 -63.34 -31.13 -22.63
C MET A 7 -62.42 -31.68 -21.52
N PRO A 8 -62.45 -32.98 -21.15
CA PRO A 8 -61.50 -33.49 -20.14
C PRO A 8 -60.08 -33.69 -20.69
N PHE A 9 -59.91 -33.83 -22.01
CA PHE A 9 -58.59 -34.01 -22.62
C PHE A 9 -57.87 -32.66 -22.79
N ALA A 10 -58.62 -31.61 -23.13
CA ALA A 10 -58.08 -30.25 -23.22
C ALA A 10 -57.63 -29.72 -21.85
N THR A 11 -58.37 -30.00 -20.76
CA THR A 11 -57.96 -29.61 -19.40
C THR A 11 -56.76 -30.39 -18.88
N LEU A 12 -56.61 -31.66 -19.26
CA LEU A 12 -55.45 -32.47 -18.88
C LEU A 12 -54.15 -32.01 -19.58
N VAL A 13 -54.25 -31.58 -20.83
CA VAL A 13 -53.09 -31.09 -21.60
C VAL A 13 -52.65 -29.71 -21.10
N VAL A 14 -53.58 -28.82 -20.75
CA VAL A 14 -53.25 -27.49 -20.21
C VAL A 14 -52.60 -27.57 -18.82
N SER A 15 -53.00 -28.51 -17.96
CA SER A 15 -52.35 -28.72 -16.65
C SER A 15 -50.95 -29.31 -16.75
N LEU A 16 -50.66 -30.12 -17.78
CA LEU A 16 -49.32 -30.61 -18.08
C LEU A 16 -48.36 -29.49 -18.53
N PHE A 17 -48.84 -28.49 -19.29
CA PHE A 17 -48.01 -27.34 -19.69
C PHE A 17 -47.77 -26.33 -18.55
N LEU A 18 -48.72 -26.19 -17.61
CA LEU A 18 -48.56 -25.33 -16.42
C LEU A 18 -47.61 -25.92 -15.36
N SER A 19 -47.31 -27.23 -15.44
CA SER A 19 -46.39 -27.92 -14.52
C SER A 19 -44.92 -27.78 -14.94
N GLY A 20 -44.64 -27.21 -16.12
CA GLY A 20 -43.28 -27.04 -16.66
C GLY A 20 -42.57 -25.75 -16.20
N CYS A 21 -43.25 -24.83 -15.53
CA CYS A 21 -42.66 -23.53 -15.15
C CYS A 21 -41.91 -23.54 -13.80
N SER A 22 -41.93 -24.64 -13.04
CA SER A 22 -41.24 -24.71 -11.74
C SER A 22 -39.79 -25.21 -11.82
N LEU A 23 -39.33 -25.59 -13.02
CA LEU A 23 -37.97 -26.12 -13.23
C LEU A 23 -37.12 -25.24 -14.17
N LEU A 24 -37.49 -23.97 -14.28
CA LEU A 24 -36.55 -22.94 -14.69
C LEU A 24 -36.02 -22.30 -13.40
N GLU A 25 -35.26 -23.08 -12.64
CA GLU A 25 -34.29 -22.52 -11.69
C GLU A 25 -33.27 -21.81 -12.59
N VAL A 26 -33.58 -20.57 -12.93
CA VAL A 26 -32.62 -19.62 -13.46
C VAL A 26 -31.57 -19.58 -12.37
N LYS A 27 -30.50 -20.37 -12.55
CA LYS A 27 -29.21 -20.11 -11.93
C LYS A 27 -28.83 -18.72 -12.42
N ILE A 28 -29.34 -17.71 -11.74
CA ILE A 28 -28.65 -16.44 -11.66
C ILE A 28 -27.34 -16.86 -11.01
N ASP A 29 -26.31 -17.06 -11.84
CA ASP A 29 -24.93 -17.08 -11.42
C ASP A 29 -24.68 -15.71 -10.78
N SER A 30 -25.22 -15.48 -9.58
CA SER A 30 -24.65 -14.48 -8.70
C SER A 30 -23.24 -15.00 -8.48
N GLN A 31 -22.25 -14.26 -8.93
CA GLN A 31 -20.83 -14.58 -8.86
C GLN A 31 -20.32 -14.59 -7.39
N THR A 32 -21.07 -15.20 -6.49
CA THR A 32 -20.76 -15.29 -5.07
C THR A 32 -20.03 -16.60 -4.84
N VAL A 33 -18.70 -16.55 -4.90
CA VAL A 33 -17.87 -17.64 -4.41
C VAL A 33 -18.01 -17.66 -2.88
N PRO A 34 -18.37 -18.80 -2.25
CA PRO A 34 -18.40 -18.88 -0.79
C PRO A 34 -17.01 -18.67 -0.20
N LEU A 35 -16.94 -18.10 0.99
CA LEU A 35 -15.66 -17.98 1.69
C LEU A 35 -15.10 -19.35 2.00
N THR A 36 -13.79 -19.50 1.85
CA THR A 36 -13.11 -20.70 2.32
C THR A 36 -13.17 -20.78 3.84
N LYS A 37 -13.05 -22.00 4.40
CA LYS A 37 -12.97 -22.19 5.86
C LYS A 37 -11.87 -21.35 6.52
N GLN A 38 -10.75 -21.14 5.81
CA GLN A 38 -9.65 -20.32 6.31
C GLN A 38 -10.03 -18.83 6.35
N GLU A 39 -10.68 -18.31 5.31
CA GLU A 39 -11.14 -16.91 5.25
C GLU A 39 -12.24 -16.63 6.28
N LEU A 40 -13.18 -17.56 6.45
CA LEU A 40 -14.23 -17.45 7.48
C LEU A 40 -13.61 -17.43 8.88
N ASN A 41 -12.71 -18.37 9.18
CA ASN A 41 -12.01 -18.40 10.47
C ASN A 41 -11.19 -17.12 10.68
N MET A 42 -10.52 -16.62 9.65
CA MET A 42 -9.75 -15.39 9.71
C MET A 42 -10.63 -14.19 10.04
N ARG A 43 -11.80 -14.06 9.41
CA ARG A 43 -12.77 -13.00 9.71
C ARG A 43 -13.24 -13.07 11.16
N ILE A 44 -13.69 -14.24 11.61
CA ILE A 44 -14.21 -14.44 12.96
C ILE A 44 -13.13 -14.12 14.00
N MET A 45 -11.94 -14.72 13.87
CA MET A 45 -10.89 -14.60 14.88
C MET A 45 -10.28 -13.19 14.91
N THR A 46 -10.18 -12.50 13.76
CA THR A 46 -9.71 -11.11 13.71
C THR A 46 -10.71 -10.17 14.39
N ARG A 47 -12.02 -10.42 14.26
CA ARG A 47 -13.06 -9.64 14.95
C ARG A 47 -13.13 -9.92 16.44
N GLU A 48 -12.96 -11.17 16.84
CA GLU A 48 -12.84 -11.54 18.26
C GLU A 48 -11.63 -10.84 18.89
N TYR A 49 -10.48 -10.87 18.20
CA TYR A 49 -9.31 -10.11 18.61
C TYR A 49 -9.59 -8.61 18.73
N ALA A 50 -10.34 -8.01 17.80
CA ALA A 50 -10.71 -6.59 17.88
C ALA A 50 -11.50 -6.28 19.16
N GLN A 51 -12.44 -7.15 19.55
CA GLN A 51 -13.19 -7.00 20.81
C GLN A 51 -12.27 -7.10 22.03
N GLN A 52 -11.33 -8.04 22.03
CA GLN A 52 -10.33 -8.16 23.11
C GLN A 52 -9.42 -6.93 23.17
N PHE A 53 -9.00 -6.41 22.02
CA PHE A 53 -8.20 -5.19 21.95
C PHE A 53 -8.96 -4.00 22.56
N PHE A 54 -10.22 -3.79 22.20
CA PHE A 54 -11.02 -2.69 22.74
C PHE A 54 -11.08 -2.76 24.27
N ALA A 55 -11.41 -3.93 24.82
CA ALA A 55 -11.49 -4.13 26.27
C ALA A 55 -10.15 -3.87 26.97
N GLN A 56 -9.03 -4.34 26.40
CA GLN A 56 -7.71 -4.17 26.99
C GLN A 56 -7.20 -2.73 26.92
N VAL A 57 -7.43 -2.03 25.80
CA VAL A 57 -7.11 -0.60 25.67
C VAL A 57 -7.97 0.22 26.62
N GLU A 58 -9.28 -0.05 26.69
CA GLU A 58 -10.20 0.61 27.62
C GLU A 58 -9.72 0.45 29.07
N GLN A 59 -9.41 -0.78 29.49
CA GLN A 59 -8.91 -1.06 30.83
C GLN A 59 -7.58 -0.35 31.13
N ALA A 60 -6.61 -0.39 30.21
CA ALA A 60 -5.32 0.26 30.40
C ALA A 60 -5.44 1.79 30.44
N ALA A 61 -6.31 2.37 29.60
CA ALA A 61 -6.63 3.79 29.59
C ALA A 61 -7.30 4.21 30.90
N ASP A 62 -8.26 3.44 31.43
CA ASP A 62 -8.94 3.76 32.68
C ASP A 62 -7.98 3.68 33.89
N VAL A 63 -7.02 2.75 33.87
CA VAL A 63 -5.92 2.71 34.86
C VAL A 63 -5.06 3.97 34.79
N LEU A 64 -4.67 4.42 33.58
CA LEU A 64 -3.92 5.67 33.41
C LEU A 64 -4.73 6.89 33.87
N HIS A 65 -6.02 6.94 33.51
CA HIS A 65 -6.94 8.01 33.89
C HIS A 65 -6.97 8.19 35.41
N GLY A 66 -7.04 7.09 36.16
CA GLY A 66 -7.02 7.09 37.63
C GLY A 66 -5.68 7.44 38.28
N GLN A 67 -4.57 7.41 37.52
CA GLN A 67 -3.23 7.78 38.00
C GLN A 67 -2.95 9.28 37.86
N TYR A 68 -3.66 9.99 36.98
CA TYR A 68 -3.52 11.43 36.82
C TYR A 68 -4.45 12.20 37.76
N ASP A 69 -4.06 13.43 38.13
CA ASP A 69 -4.94 14.33 38.88
C ASP A 69 -6.18 14.64 38.02
N SER A 70 -7.35 14.73 38.65
CA SER A 70 -8.60 15.11 37.96
C SER A 70 -8.56 16.51 37.36
N ARG A 71 -7.66 17.38 37.85
CA ARG A 71 -7.42 18.73 37.32
C ARG A 71 -6.37 18.78 36.21
N ASP A 72 -5.68 17.68 35.94
CA ASP A 72 -4.68 17.60 34.86
C ASP A 72 -5.36 17.42 33.50
N GLN A 73 -5.94 18.51 33.00
CA GLN A 73 -6.72 18.49 31.76
C GLN A 73 -5.94 17.95 30.56
N ILE A 74 -4.62 18.15 30.51
CA ILE A 74 -3.77 17.74 29.39
C ILE A 74 -3.63 16.23 29.36
N ASN A 75 -3.16 15.62 30.45
CA ASN A 75 -2.95 14.17 30.49
C ASN A 75 -4.27 13.41 30.43
N GLN A 76 -5.33 13.95 31.05
CA GLN A 76 -6.68 13.38 30.96
C GLN A 76 -7.20 13.41 29.50
N SER A 77 -6.94 14.49 28.77
CA SER A 77 -7.29 14.57 27.34
C SER A 77 -6.49 13.59 26.49
N TYR A 78 -5.21 13.41 26.76
CA TYR A 78 -4.37 12.44 26.03
C TYR A 78 -4.83 10.99 26.23
N VAL A 79 -5.23 10.62 27.44
CA VAL A 79 -5.78 9.28 27.71
C VAL A 79 -7.07 9.05 26.91
N LEU A 80 -7.98 10.04 26.88
CA LEU A 80 -9.22 9.94 26.10
C LEU A 80 -8.95 9.89 24.59
N LEU A 81 -8.04 10.73 24.08
CA LEU A 81 -7.64 10.71 22.68
C LEU A 81 -7.03 9.37 22.28
N TRP A 82 -6.19 8.78 23.13
CA TRP A 82 -5.66 7.43 22.91
C TRP A 82 -6.78 6.41 22.80
N LYS A 83 -7.70 6.37 23.79
CA LYS A 83 -8.81 5.41 23.82
C LYS A 83 -9.68 5.51 22.55
N ILE A 84 -10.12 6.73 22.22
CA ILE A 84 -10.97 6.99 21.04
C ILE A 84 -10.28 6.56 19.74
N ASN A 85 -9.05 7.04 19.51
CA ASN A 85 -8.40 6.84 18.21
C ASN A 85 -7.84 5.42 18.04
N ALA A 86 -7.48 4.74 19.13
CA ALA A 86 -7.11 3.33 19.10
C ALA A 86 -8.29 2.45 18.67
N GLU A 87 -9.46 2.68 19.26
CA GLU A 87 -10.67 1.91 18.96
C GLU A 87 -11.19 2.22 17.55
N GLU A 88 -11.32 3.49 17.16
CA GLU A 88 -11.75 3.87 15.80
C GLU A 88 -10.77 3.37 14.73
N GLY A 89 -9.47 3.49 15.00
CA GLY A 89 -8.40 3.06 14.10
C GLY A 89 -8.40 1.54 13.89
N LEU A 90 -8.48 0.76 14.96
CA LEU A 90 -8.52 -0.70 14.86
C LEU A 90 -9.85 -1.19 14.28
N GLN A 91 -10.98 -0.56 14.62
CA GLN A 91 -12.28 -0.88 14.00
C GLN A 91 -12.20 -0.75 12.47
N SER A 92 -11.59 0.33 11.97
CA SER A 92 -11.38 0.52 10.53
C SER A 92 -10.45 -0.54 9.93
N ALA A 93 -9.47 -1.03 10.69
CA ALA A 93 -8.52 -2.04 10.25
C ALA A 93 -9.12 -3.47 10.23
N ALA A 94 -9.87 -3.84 11.27
CA ALA A 94 -10.39 -5.20 11.45
C ALA A 94 -11.64 -5.49 10.61
N TYR A 95 -12.50 -4.48 10.37
CA TYR A 95 -13.77 -4.64 9.67
C TYR A 95 -13.67 -4.33 8.17
N GLN A 96 -12.60 -4.81 7.55
CA GLN A 96 -12.44 -4.81 6.10
C GLN A 96 -13.37 -5.81 5.42
N VAL A 97 -13.62 -5.59 4.13
CA VAL A 97 -14.44 -6.49 3.30
C VAL A 97 -13.74 -7.84 3.13
N SER A 98 -12.46 -7.82 2.75
CA SER A 98 -11.61 -9.01 2.65
C SER A 98 -11.13 -9.45 4.04
N PRO A 99 -11.31 -10.72 4.43
CA PRO A 99 -10.77 -11.25 5.68
C PRO A 99 -9.25 -11.11 5.79
N MET A 100 -8.53 -11.31 4.68
CA MET A 100 -7.07 -11.15 4.63
C MET A 100 -6.65 -9.70 4.80
N ALA A 101 -7.37 -8.76 4.17
CA ALA A 101 -7.15 -7.34 4.40
C ALA A 101 -7.38 -6.97 5.86
N GLY A 102 -8.45 -7.51 6.47
CA GLY A 102 -8.76 -7.30 7.89
C GLY A 102 -7.63 -7.77 8.80
N LEU A 103 -7.11 -8.98 8.58
CA LEU A 103 -5.99 -9.51 9.36
C LEU A 103 -4.72 -8.67 9.19
N ILE A 104 -4.31 -8.37 7.95
CA ILE A 104 -3.07 -7.64 7.68
C ILE A 104 -3.13 -6.20 8.19
N ASP A 105 -4.22 -5.47 7.91
CA ASP A 105 -4.35 -4.09 8.38
C ASP A 105 -4.42 -4.03 9.92
N THR A 106 -5.09 -4.98 10.58
CA THR A 106 -5.13 -5.08 12.05
C THR A 106 -3.75 -5.33 12.63
N TRP A 107 -3.01 -6.28 12.05
CA TRP A 107 -1.67 -6.62 12.51
C TRP A 107 -0.70 -5.44 12.35
N VAL A 108 -0.75 -4.75 11.21
CA VAL A 108 0.02 -3.53 10.98
C VAL A 108 -0.36 -2.44 11.97
N PHE A 109 -1.66 -2.18 12.17
CA PHE A 109 -2.13 -1.14 13.09
C PHE A 109 -1.62 -1.37 14.52
N THR A 110 -1.77 -2.59 15.03
CA THR A 110 -1.32 -2.93 16.39
C THR A 110 0.20 -2.83 16.52
N GLU A 111 0.95 -3.27 15.51
CA GLU A 111 2.42 -3.17 15.52
C GLU A 111 2.88 -1.70 15.43
N GLN A 112 2.21 -0.86 14.64
CA GLN A 112 2.46 0.59 14.60
C GLN A 112 2.19 1.24 15.97
N MET A 113 1.11 0.86 16.65
CA MET A 113 0.79 1.35 17.99
C MET A 113 1.84 0.91 19.02
N ASN A 114 2.27 -0.36 18.96
CA ASN A 114 3.35 -0.86 19.80
C ASN A 114 4.66 -0.10 19.56
N GLN A 115 5.04 0.14 18.31
CA GLN A 115 6.22 0.95 17.98
C GLN A 115 6.10 2.40 18.45
N PHE A 116 4.90 3.00 18.34
CA PHE A 116 4.63 4.36 18.82
C PHE A 116 4.95 4.52 20.31
N TYR A 117 4.53 3.58 21.16
CA TYR A 117 4.77 3.64 22.62
C TYR A 117 6.11 3.07 23.06
N SER A 118 6.71 2.13 22.32
CA SER A 118 7.99 1.53 22.72
C SER A 118 9.21 2.37 22.31
N GLN A 119 9.18 2.96 21.11
CA GLN A 119 10.33 3.63 20.50
C GLN A 119 10.01 4.96 19.81
N GLY A 120 8.73 5.23 19.50
CA GLY A 120 8.28 6.43 18.80
C GLY A 120 7.95 7.61 19.71
N ASN A 121 7.19 8.55 19.15
CA ASN A 121 6.78 9.79 19.83
C ASN A 121 5.89 9.56 21.06
N GLY A 122 5.22 8.40 21.15
CA GLY A 122 4.38 8.02 22.28
C GLY A 122 5.15 7.58 23.53
N LYS A 123 6.46 7.33 23.42
CA LYS A 123 7.26 6.73 24.51
C LYS A 123 7.26 7.54 25.81
N SER A 124 7.26 8.86 25.70
CA SER A 124 7.23 9.78 26.85
C SER A 124 5.90 10.50 27.00
N LEU A 125 4.86 10.04 26.28
CA LEU A 125 3.56 10.70 26.27
C LEU A 125 2.82 10.53 27.60
N PHE A 126 2.95 9.35 28.20
CA PHE A 126 2.38 9.04 29.51
C PHE A 126 3.48 8.85 30.55
N SER A 127 3.17 9.26 31.78
CA SER A 127 4.06 9.12 32.95
C SER A 127 4.23 7.67 33.44
N HIS A 128 3.34 6.78 33.02
CA HIS A 128 3.30 5.38 33.42
C HIS A 128 3.30 4.46 32.19
N ASP A 129 3.82 3.24 32.37
CA ASP A 129 4.06 2.29 31.28
C ASP A 129 2.80 1.54 30.80
N ALA A 130 1.60 1.80 31.32
CA ALA A 130 0.40 1.01 31.01
C ALA A 130 0.10 0.94 29.49
N ALA A 131 0.19 2.08 28.78
CA ALA A 131 0.00 2.13 27.33
C ALA A 131 1.06 1.30 26.57
N LYS A 132 2.31 1.36 27.03
CA LYS A 132 3.41 0.58 26.44
C LYS A 132 3.25 -0.91 26.68
N LEU A 133 2.87 -1.31 27.90
CA LEU A 133 2.67 -2.71 28.27
C LEU A 133 1.50 -3.34 27.51
N VAL A 134 0.35 -2.66 27.45
CA VAL A 134 -0.82 -3.18 26.74
C VAL A 134 -0.55 -3.25 25.23
N SER A 135 0.12 -2.25 24.65
CA SER A 135 0.43 -2.26 23.22
C SER A 135 1.38 -3.40 22.84
N ALA A 136 2.39 -3.67 23.67
CA ALA A 136 3.29 -4.80 23.47
C ALA A 136 2.58 -6.15 23.61
N HIS A 137 1.67 -6.27 24.57
CA HIS A 137 0.86 -7.48 24.75
C HIS A 137 -0.04 -7.73 23.54
N LEU A 138 -0.80 -6.72 23.11
CA LEU A 138 -1.70 -6.79 21.96
C LEU A 138 -0.94 -7.11 20.66
N ALA A 139 0.26 -6.55 20.47
CA ALA A 139 1.11 -6.85 19.31
C ALA A 139 1.55 -8.31 19.27
N ASN A 140 1.86 -8.89 20.43
CA ASN A 140 2.19 -10.32 20.53
C ASN A 140 0.96 -11.21 20.28
N GLU A 141 -0.21 -10.83 20.79
CA GLU A 141 -1.46 -11.58 20.56
C GLU A 141 -1.85 -11.64 19.08
N ILE A 142 -1.77 -10.52 18.35
CA ILE A 142 -2.09 -10.52 16.92
C ILE A 142 -1.04 -11.27 16.08
N ASP A 143 0.24 -11.26 16.47
CA ASP A 143 1.28 -12.05 15.81
C ASP A 143 1.02 -13.56 15.97
N GLU A 144 0.68 -14.02 17.18
CA GLU A 144 0.31 -15.43 17.42
C GLU A 144 -1.01 -15.81 16.74
N LEU A 145 -2.00 -14.91 16.70
CA LEU A 145 -3.21 -15.12 15.92
C LEU A 145 -2.90 -15.27 14.42
N ALA A 146 -2.10 -14.36 13.86
CA ALA A 146 -1.70 -14.42 12.45
C ALA A 146 -0.92 -15.71 12.14
N LYS A 147 -0.06 -16.16 13.05
CA LYS A 147 0.67 -17.44 12.95
C LYS A 147 -0.24 -18.66 12.98
N ALA A 148 -1.35 -18.61 13.73
CA ALA A 148 -2.34 -19.67 13.74
C ALA A 148 -3.17 -19.71 12.44
N LEU A 149 -3.44 -18.55 11.84
CA LEU A 149 -4.24 -18.42 10.62
C LEU A 149 -3.45 -18.60 9.31
N LEU A 150 -2.18 -18.20 9.30
CA LEU A 150 -1.29 -18.24 8.13
C LEU A 150 -0.29 -19.40 8.25
N LYS A 151 -0.09 -20.16 7.17
CA LYS A 151 0.77 -21.35 7.19
C LYS A 151 2.17 -21.06 6.67
N GLY A 152 3.18 -21.59 7.37
CA GLY A 152 4.56 -21.70 6.88
C GLY A 152 5.13 -20.38 6.33
N ASN A 153 5.43 -20.38 5.02
CA ASN A 153 6.04 -19.24 4.34
C ASN A 153 5.15 -17.99 4.29
N SER A 154 3.82 -18.16 4.23
CA SER A 154 2.88 -17.03 4.18
C SER A 154 2.90 -16.20 5.47
N TYR A 155 3.04 -16.85 6.63
CA TYR A 155 3.21 -16.15 7.89
C TYR A 155 4.55 -15.40 7.94
N GLN A 156 5.66 -16.04 7.57
CA GLN A 156 6.99 -15.43 7.65
C GLN A 156 7.13 -14.19 6.76
N THR A 157 6.66 -14.29 5.50
CA THR A 157 6.64 -13.17 4.55
C THR A 157 5.74 -12.04 5.03
N SER A 158 4.54 -12.36 5.53
CA SER A 158 3.62 -11.36 6.09
C SER A 158 4.17 -10.69 7.34
N ARG A 159 4.80 -11.45 8.26
CA ARG A 159 5.42 -10.90 9.46
C ARG A 159 6.55 -9.93 9.15
N GLN A 160 7.40 -10.30 8.19
CA GLN A 160 8.47 -9.43 7.70
C GLN A 160 7.90 -8.16 7.09
N PHE A 161 6.86 -8.28 6.25
CA PHE A 161 6.15 -7.13 5.69
C PHE A 161 5.59 -6.23 6.80
N VAL A 162 4.86 -6.77 7.77
CA VAL A 162 4.22 -6.00 8.85
C VAL A 162 5.27 -5.22 9.62
N THR A 163 6.37 -5.88 9.99
CA THR A 163 7.47 -5.27 10.74
C THR A 163 8.09 -4.10 9.96
N GLU A 164 8.35 -4.27 8.66
CA GLU A 164 8.96 -3.23 7.84
C GLU A 164 7.99 -2.11 7.46
N PHE A 165 6.73 -2.44 7.19
CA PHE A 165 5.69 -1.46 6.89
C PHE A 165 5.43 -0.56 8.09
N ALA A 166 5.33 -1.12 9.30
CA ALA A 166 5.13 -0.35 10.52
C ALA A 166 6.30 0.62 10.79
N LYS A 167 7.53 0.22 10.51
CA LYS A 167 8.72 1.09 10.62
C LYS A 167 8.72 2.23 9.59
N GLN A 168 8.27 1.95 8.37
CA GLN A 168 8.23 2.94 7.28
C GLN A 168 7.07 3.93 7.43
N HIS A 169 5.99 3.49 8.07
CA HIS A 169 4.79 4.28 8.31
C HIS A 169 4.48 4.36 9.82
N PRO A 170 5.35 4.96 10.65
CA PRO A 170 5.08 5.03 12.08
C PRO A 170 3.93 6.01 12.36
N PHE A 171 3.17 5.77 13.43
CA PHE A 171 2.25 6.80 13.92
C PHE A 171 3.02 8.00 14.46
N SER A 172 2.62 9.20 14.06
CA SER A 172 3.26 10.46 14.50
C SER A 172 2.69 10.99 15.80
N ASP A 173 1.41 10.78 16.04
CA ASP A 173 0.65 11.32 17.17
C ASP A 173 -0.52 10.40 17.56
N LEU A 174 -1.27 10.81 18.59
CA LEU A 174 -2.44 10.08 19.10
C LEU A 174 -3.60 9.97 18.11
N GLY A 175 -3.55 10.64 16.95
CA GLY A 175 -4.57 10.52 15.92
C GLY A 175 -4.57 9.16 15.23
N PHE A 176 -3.47 8.41 15.30
CA PHE A 176 -3.33 7.06 14.73
C PHE A 176 -3.87 6.92 13.31
N ILE A 177 -3.59 7.93 12.48
CA ILE A 177 -4.03 7.97 11.09
C ILE A 177 -3.33 6.85 10.34
N ARG A 178 -4.10 5.81 10.00
CA ARG A 178 -3.58 4.62 9.33
C ARG A 178 -3.29 4.86 7.86
N THR A 179 -2.21 4.23 7.38
CA THR A 179 -1.98 4.04 5.95
C THR A 179 -2.43 2.60 5.61
N PRO A 180 -3.40 2.40 4.70
CA PRO A 180 -3.85 1.05 4.33
C PRO A 180 -2.69 0.18 3.84
N ALA A 181 -2.47 -0.96 4.49
CA ALA A 181 -1.28 -1.79 4.27
C ALA A 181 -1.55 -2.93 3.28
N TYR A 182 -2.79 -3.39 3.17
CA TYR A 182 -3.14 -4.54 2.34
C TYR A 182 -2.67 -4.43 0.88
N ARG A 183 -2.83 -3.28 0.21
CA ARG A 183 -2.35 -3.11 -1.17
C ARG A 183 -0.82 -3.24 -1.28
N ALA A 184 -0.09 -2.64 -0.35
CA ALA A 184 1.36 -2.78 -0.31
C ALA A 184 1.79 -4.23 0.01
N TRP A 185 1.02 -4.93 0.85
CA TRP A 185 1.23 -6.34 1.14
C TRP A 185 1.03 -7.22 -0.10
N LEU A 186 0.00 -6.98 -0.91
CA LEU A 186 -0.21 -7.68 -2.19
C LEU A 186 0.98 -7.51 -3.12
N ALA A 187 1.44 -6.26 -3.30
CA ALA A 187 2.60 -5.94 -4.12
C ALA A 187 3.87 -6.64 -3.61
N ALA A 188 4.10 -6.65 -2.29
CA ALA A 188 5.25 -7.32 -1.68
C ALA A 188 5.23 -8.85 -1.88
N ASN A 189 4.04 -9.44 -1.96
CA ASN A 189 3.85 -10.88 -2.19
C ASN A 189 3.65 -11.25 -3.66
N GLN A 190 3.76 -10.29 -4.59
CA GLN A 190 3.58 -10.48 -6.04
C GLN A 190 2.19 -11.06 -6.39
N ILE A 191 1.17 -10.70 -5.60
CA ILE A 191 -0.22 -11.07 -5.84
C ILE A 191 -0.86 -9.97 -6.68
N SER A 192 -1.54 -10.35 -7.78
CA SER A 192 -2.24 -9.39 -8.62
C SER A 192 -3.44 -8.81 -7.87
N GLU A 193 -3.79 -7.55 -8.11
CA GLU A 193 -4.98 -6.93 -7.48
C GLU A 193 -6.28 -7.62 -7.93
N GLU A 194 -6.30 -8.21 -9.12
CA GLU A 194 -7.42 -8.99 -9.67
C GLU A 194 -7.63 -10.30 -8.89
N ASP A 195 -6.56 -10.92 -8.38
CA ASP A 195 -6.63 -12.11 -7.54
C ASP A 195 -6.93 -11.79 -6.06
N ALA A 196 -6.93 -10.51 -5.67
CA ALA A 196 -6.97 -10.07 -4.28
C ALA A 196 -8.38 -9.76 -3.73
N VAL A 197 -9.36 -9.58 -4.61
CA VAL A 197 -10.77 -9.35 -4.28
C VAL A 197 -11.59 -10.47 -4.91
N THR A 198 -11.64 -11.61 -4.25
CA THR A 198 -12.25 -12.81 -4.86
C THR A 198 -13.75 -12.92 -4.64
N THR A 199 -14.33 -12.31 -3.59
CA THR A 199 -15.78 -12.39 -3.31
C THR A 199 -16.18 -11.65 -2.02
N LEU A 200 -17.43 -11.17 -1.95
CA LEU A 200 -18.10 -10.72 -0.70
C LEU A 200 -18.55 -11.90 0.19
N GLY A 201 -18.41 -13.12 -0.30
CA GLY A 201 -19.08 -14.33 0.18
C GLY A 201 -20.44 -14.50 -0.48
N THR A 202 -21.13 -15.56 -0.08
CA THR A 202 -22.54 -15.79 -0.37
C THR A 202 -23.42 -14.76 0.32
N MET A 203 -24.67 -14.61 -0.14
CA MET A 203 -25.61 -13.66 0.46
C MET A 203 -25.79 -13.85 1.99
N PRO A 204 -25.91 -15.08 2.52
CA PRO A 204 -25.95 -15.29 3.98
C PRO A 204 -24.66 -14.82 4.69
N GLU A 205 -23.48 -15.01 4.09
CA GLU A 205 -22.21 -14.57 4.67
C GLU A 205 -22.07 -13.04 4.68
N ALA A 206 -22.57 -12.37 3.64
CA ALA A 206 -22.61 -10.91 3.56
C ALA A 206 -23.64 -10.33 4.56
N ILE A 207 -24.80 -10.96 4.72
CA ILE A 207 -25.78 -10.57 5.75
C ILE A 207 -25.21 -10.76 7.15
N GLY A 208 -24.55 -11.90 7.41
CA GLY A 208 -23.83 -12.13 8.67
C GLY A 208 -22.80 -11.04 8.94
N ASP A 209 -22.04 -10.63 7.93
CA ASP A 209 -21.09 -9.52 8.05
C ASP A 209 -21.77 -8.19 8.43
N VAL A 210 -22.87 -7.84 7.77
CA VAL A 210 -23.65 -6.63 8.11
C VAL A 210 -24.18 -6.69 9.54
N SER A 211 -24.68 -7.85 9.96
CA SER A 211 -25.17 -8.05 11.33
C SER A 211 -24.06 -7.86 12.37
N ASP A 212 -22.87 -8.44 12.15
CA ASP A 212 -21.71 -8.26 13.03
C ASP A 212 -21.30 -6.78 13.16
N ARG A 213 -21.27 -6.06 12.03
CA ARG A 213 -20.93 -4.63 12.01
C ARG A 213 -21.98 -3.80 12.72
N LEU A 214 -23.26 -4.11 12.56
CA LEU A 214 -24.34 -3.40 13.25
C LEU A 214 -24.27 -3.61 14.76
N SER A 215 -23.99 -4.84 15.20
CA SER A 215 -23.76 -5.16 16.61
C SER A 215 -22.59 -4.36 17.17
N LEU A 216 -21.45 -4.33 16.46
CA LEU A 216 -20.30 -3.51 16.82
C LEU A 216 -20.66 -2.02 16.94
N VAL A 217 -21.34 -1.46 15.93
CA VAL A 217 -21.74 -0.04 15.94
C VAL A 217 -22.65 0.26 17.12
N SER A 218 -23.59 -0.63 17.44
CA SER A 218 -24.49 -0.50 18.60
C SER A 218 -23.74 -0.49 19.93
N GLU A 219 -22.67 -1.28 20.05
CA GLU A 219 -21.86 -1.39 21.26
C GLU A 219 -20.85 -0.23 21.41
N GLN A 220 -20.13 0.10 20.34
CA GLN A 220 -18.98 1.01 20.40
C GLN A 220 -19.35 2.49 20.23
N THR A 221 -20.34 2.81 19.40
CA THR A 221 -20.70 4.22 19.13
C THR A 221 -21.07 5.00 20.39
N PRO A 222 -21.87 4.47 21.34
CA PRO A 222 -22.21 5.21 22.56
C PRO A 222 -20.99 5.46 23.45
N LYS A 223 -20.08 4.48 23.55
CA LYS A 223 -18.82 4.61 24.31
C LYS A 223 -17.95 5.70 23.72
N ILE A 224 -17.69 5.64 22.41
CA ILE A 224 -16.88 6.64 21.70
C ILE A 224 -17.51 8.03 21.81
N MET A 225 -18.83 8.16 21.65
CA MET A 225 -19.53 9.44 21.82
C MET A 225 -19.43 9.96 23.25
N THR A 226 -19.53 9.08 24.25
CA THR A 226 -19.31 9.41 25.66
C THR A 226 -17.92 10.00 25.88
N TRP A 227 -16.88 9.34 25.39
CA TRP A 227 -15.51 9.82 25.55
C TRP A 227 -15.23 11.09 24.76
N LYS A 228 -15.77 11.23 23.54
CA LYS A 228 -15.65 12.46 22.73
C LYS A 228 -16.30 13.64 23.45
N ALA A 229 -17.45 13.44 24.09
CA ALA A 229 -18.11 14.51 24.82
C ALA A 229 -17.41 14.81 26.15
N GLN A 230 -16.84 13.81 26.85
CA GLN A 230 -15.93 14.03 27.99
C GLN A 230 -14.71 14.86 27.59
N LEU A 231 -14.08 14.54 26.45
CA LEU A 231 -12.95 15.28 25.92
C LEU A 231 -13.32 16.74 25.60
N LEU A 232 -14.50 16.96 25.00
CA LEU A 232 -15.03 18.31 24.78
C LEU A 232 -15.32 19.04 26.09
N ALA A 233 -15.86 18.36 27.11
CA ALA A 233 -16.15 18.97 28.41
C ALA A 233 -14.87 19.37 29.15
N ILE A 234 -13.80 18.58 29.07
CA ILE A 234 -12.50 18.92 29.66
C ILE A 234 -11.87 20.14 28.96
N ASN A 235 -12.06 20.27 27.65
CA ASN A 235 -11.44 21.32 26.83
C ASN A 235 -12.35 22.52 26.51
N SER A 236 -13.56 22.58 27.08
CA SER A 236 -14.51 23.68 26.89
C SER A 236 -15.02 24.22 28.23
N THR A 237 -15.60 25.42 28.19
CA THR A 237 -16.33 26.00 29.34
C THR A 237 -17.76 25.46 29.47
N ALA A 238 -18.16 24.46 28.68
CA ALA A 238 -19.50 23.88 28.74
C ALA A 238 -19.68 23.07 30.03
N SER A 239 -20.89 23.06 30.61
CA SER A 239 -21.12 22.33 31.85
C SER A 239 -21.13 20.82 31.61
N ILE A 240 -20.32 20.10 32.38
CA ILE A 240 -20.22 18.64 32.39
C ILE A 240 -21.62 17.99 32.56
N GLU A 241 -22.52 18.61 33.33
CA GLU A 241 -23.93 18.18 33.47
C GLU A 241 -24.71 18.07 32.16
N GLN A 242 -24.60 19.06 31.26
CA GLN A 242 -25.37 19.07 30.01
C GLN A 242 -24.87 18.02 29.03
N VAL A 243 -23.55 17.78 29.04
CA VAL A 243 -22.92 16.71 28.28
C VAL A 243 -23.36 15.34 28.82
N ASN A 244 -23.30 15.13 30.13
CA ASN A 244 -23.70 13.86 30.74
C ASN A 244 -25.18 13.50 30.48
N GLN A 245 -26.10 14.47 30.52
CA GLN A 245 -27.51 14.22 30.20
C GLN A 245 -27.74 13.78 28.75
N ALA A 246 -27.04 14.39 27.78
CA ALA A 246 -27.13 13.98 26.38
C ALA A 246 -26.55 12.56 26.18
N LEU A 247 -25.46 12.24 26.88
CA LEU A 247 -24.83 10.94 26.83
C LEU A 247 -25.67 9.82 27.44
N ASP A 248 -26.31 10.07 28.59
CA ASP A 248 -27.22 9.09 29.21
C ASP A 248 -28.39 8.76 28.27
N SER A 249 -28.92 9.75 27.55
CA SER A 249 -29.99 9.52 26.58
C SER A 249 -29.54 8.67 25.37
N LEU A 250 -28.29 8.84 24.92
CA LEU A 250 -27.70 8.03 23.84
C LEU A 250 -27.42 6.61 24.31
N LYS A 251 -26.90 6.43 25.54
CA LYS A 251 -26.64 5.12 26.13
C LYS A 251 -27.93 4.32 26.27
N VAL A 252 -28.99 4.90 26.83
CA VAL A 252 -30.30 4.24 26.95
C VAL A 252 -30.85 3.83 25.59
N THR A 253 -30.70 4.68 24.57
CA THR A 253 -31.16 4.36 23.20
C THR A 253 -30.36 3.22 22.59
N SER A 254 -29.06 3.17 22.82
CA SER A 254 -28.19 2.12 22.29
C SER A 254 -28.32 0.80 23.04
N ASP A 255 -28.49 0.83 24.36
CA ASP A 255 -28.80 -0.35 25.16
C ASP A 255 -30.13 -0.97 24.68
N ALA A 256 -31.15 -0.13 24.41
CA ALA A 256 -32.40 -0.59 23.83
C ALA A 256 -32.26 -1.14 22.40
N LEU A 257 -31.38 -0.56 21.58
CA LEU A 257 -31.09 -1.06 20.22
C LEU A 257 -30.33 -2.40 20.27
N ASN A 258 -29.33 -2.51 21.15
CA ASN A 258 -28.56 -3.73 21.36
C ASN A 258 -29.46 -4.86 21.90
N ASP A 259 -30.28 -4.57 22.91
CA ASP A 259 -31.27 -5.50 23.43
C ASP A 259 -32.27 -5.93 22.37
N PHE A 260 -32.71 -5.01 21.50
CA PHE A 260 -33.59 -5.34 20.39
C PHE A 260 -32.91 -6.28 19.39
N ILE A 261 -31.65 -6.02 19.02
CA ILE A 261 -30.87 -6.86 18.10
C ILE A 261 -30.62 -8.25 18.67
N ILE A 262 -30.18 -8.34 19.94
CA ILE A 262 -29.85 -9.61 20.60
C ILE A 262 -31.09 -10.47 20.84
N ASN A 263 -32.18 -9.85 21.31
CA ASN A 263 -33.38 -10.60 21.71
C ASN A 263 -34.37 -10.82 20.56
N ASN A 264 -34.16 -10.20 19.39
CA ASN A 264 -35.01 -10.40 18.20
C ASN A 264 -34.19 -10.81 16.97
N PRO A 265 -33.42 -11.92 17.03
CA PRO A 265 -32.56 -12.36 15.94
C PRO A 265 -33.36 -12.67 14.65
N GLN A 266 -34.60 -13.14 14.80
CA GLN A 266 -35.50 -13.39 13.66
C GLN A 266 -35.88 -12.10 12.92
N TYR A 267 -36.11 -11.00 13.63
CA TYR A 267 -36.41 -9.70 13.02
C TYR A 267 -35.20 -9.12 12.31
N MET A 268 -33.98 -9.34 12.82
CA MET A 268 -32.77 -8.93 12.11
C MET A 268 -32.53 -9.75 10.85
N SER A 269 -32.83 -11.05 10.89
CA SER A 269 -32.83 -11.91 9.68
C SER A 269 -33.85 -11.42 8.65
N ASP A 270 -35.08 -11.14 9.05
CA ASP A 270 -36.15 -10.62 8.18
C ASP A 270 -35.84 -9.23 7.63
N LEU A 271 -35.29 -8.34 8.46
CA LEU A 271 -34.87 -7.00 8.05
C LEU A 271 -33.72 -7.11 7.04
N ALA A 272 -32.76 -8.00 7.27
CA ALA A 272 -31.66 -8.23 6.36
C ALA A 272 -32.12 -8.85 5.04
N GLU A 273 -33.07 -9.79 5.06
CA GLU A 273 -33.68 -10.36 3.86
C GLU A 273 -34.41 -9.28 3.05
N LYS A 274 -35.22 -8.45 3.71
CA LYS A 274 -35.91 -7.33 3.05
C LYS A 274 -34.96 -6.26 2.54
N MET A 275 -33.92 -5.94 3.29
CA MET A 275 -32.90 -4.98 2.88
C MET A 275 -32.09 -5.53 1.70
N ALA A 276 -31.79 -6.83 1.68
CA ALA A 276 -31.15 -7.47 0.54
C ALA A 276 -32.02 -7.37 -0.72
N ILE A 277 -33.33 -7.63 -0.61
CA ILE A 277 -34.28 -7.52 -1.73
C ILE A 277 -34.38 -6.07 -2.24
N GLU A 278 -34.47 -5.09 -1.33
CA GLU A 278 -34.61 -3.67 -1.69
C GLU A 278 -33.30 -3.05 -2.22
N LEU A 279 -32.15 -3.53 -1.76
CA LEU A 279 -30.83 -3.08 -2.22
C LEU A 279 -30.33 -3.84 -3.46
N GLN A 280 -30.93 -4.98 -3.79
CA GLN A 280 -30.58 -5.77 -4.98
C GLN A 280 -30.54 -4.96 -6.28
N PRO A 281 -31.55 -4.12 -6.62
CA PRO A 281 -31.47 -3.29 -7.82
C PRO A 281 -30.37 -2.23 -7.75
N LEU A 282 -29.98 -1.78 -6.56
CA LEU A 282 -28.88 -0.83 -6.35
C LEU A 282 -27.51 -1.51 -6.54
N VAL A 283 -27.36 -2.74 -6.06
CA VAL A 283 -26.16 -3.57 -6.27
C VAL A 283 -26.03 -3.95 -7.75
N GLU A 284 -27.11 -4.38 -8.40
CA GLU A 284 -27.11 -4.70 -9.83
C GLU A 284 -26.79 -3.48 -10.70
N ASP A 285 -27.29 -2.29 -10.34
CA ASP A 285 -26.95 -1.04 -11.03
C ASP A 285 -25.47 -0.65 -10.81
N ILE A 286 -24.93 -0.88 -9.61
CA ILE A 286 -23.50 -0.65 -9.31
C ILE A 286 -22.62 -1.66 -10.07
N ASP A 287 -22.97 -2.95 -10.08
CA ASP A 287 -22.21 -3.98 -10.79
C ASP A 287 -22.21 -3.72 -12.30
N SER A 288 -23.37 -3.41 -12.87
CA SER A 288 -23.50 -3.02 -14.29
C SER A 288 -22.66 -1.79 -14.63
N LYS A 289 -22.71 -0.74 -13.79
CA LYS A 289 -21.90 0.47 -13.98
C LYS A 289 -20.40 0.20 -13.77
N THR A 290 -20.05 -0.67 -12.84
CA THR A 290 -18.66 -1.02 -12.54
C THR A 290 -18.07 -1.87 -13.66
N GLU A 291 -18.79 -2.86 -14.17
CA GLU A 291 -18.42 -3.65 -15.34
C GLU A 291 -18.28 -2.76 -16.59
N GLN A 292 -19.21 -1.82 -16.80
CA GLN A 292 -19.13 -0.85 -17.89
C GLN A 292 -17.88 0.04 -17.77
N ARG A 293 -17.55 0.50 -16.56
CA ARG A 293 -16.35 1.33 -16.29
C ARG A 293 -15.05 0.54 -16.40
N LEU A 294 -15.02 -0.72 -15.94
CA LEU A 294 -13.86 -1.59 -16.08
C LEU A 294 -13.59 -1.93 -17.55
N ASN A 295 -14.64 -2.20 -18.33
CA ASN A 295 -14.53 -2.39 -19.77
C ASN A 295 -14.02 -1.12 -20.47
N GLN A 296 -14.54 0.06 -20.08
CA GLN A 296 -14.06 1.35 -20.60
C GLN A 296 -12.57 1.57 -20.26
N LEU A 297 -12.16 1.33 -19.02
CA LEU A 297 -10.77 1.47 -18.56
C LEU A 297 -9.83 0.46 -19.25
N SER A 298 -10.29 -0.76 -19.52
CA SER A 298 -9.54 -1.76 -20.26
C SER A 298 -9.28 -1.33 -21.70
N GLU A 299 -10.29 -0.76 -22.37
CA GLU A 299 -10.15 -0.20 -23.71
C GLU A 299 -9.25 1.05 -23.73
N GLU A 300 -9.40 1.95 -22.75
CA GLU A 300 -8.50 3.11 -22.58
C GLU A 300 -7.05 2.67 -22.32
N ARG A 301 -6.84 1.62 -21.52
CA ARG A 301 -5.52 1.04 -21.25
C ARG A 301 -4.91 0.40 -22.50
N LYS A 302 -5.67 -0.37 -23.28
CA LYS A 302 -5.19 -0.93 -24.57
C LYS A 302 -4.80 0.18 -25.54
N ALA A 303 -5.59 1.26 -25.60
CA ALA A 303 -5.28 2.43 -26.43
C ALA A 303 -4.00 3.14 -25.97
N LEU A 304 -3.80 3.27 -24.65
CA LEU A 304 -2.59 3.83 -24.04
C LEU A 304 -1.37 2.95 -24.28
N GLU A 305 -1.47 1.63 -24.11
CA GLU A 305 -0.37 0.69 -24.37
C GLU A 305 0.03 0.70 -25.86
N ALA A 306 -0.94 0.78 -26.77
CA ALA A 306 -0.68 0.96 -28.20
C ALA A 306 -0.02 2.31 -28.52
N MET A 307 -0.40 3.38 -27.81
CA MET A 307 0.23 4.71 -27.94
C MET A 307 1.67 4.69 -27.46
N VAL A 308 1.93 4.13 -26.28
CA VAL A 308 3.28 4.00 -25.71
C VAL A 308 4.16 3.08 -26.57
N ALA A 309 3.62 2.01 -27.15
CA ALA A 309 4.35 1.16 -28.08
C ALA A 309 4.76 1.92 -29.36
N ARG A 310 3.86 2.75 -29.91
CA ARG A 310 4.18 3.64 -31.04
C ARG A 310 5.25 4.67 -30.66
N GLU A 311 5.10 5.34 -29.53
CA GLU A 311 6.11 6.30 -29.06
C GLU A 311 7.46 5.64 -28.82
N ARG A 312 7.52 4.43 -28.24
CA ARG A 312 8.78 3.68 -28.07
C ARG A 312 9.43 3.34 -29.41
N GLN A 313 8.64 3.00 -30.42
CA GLN A 313 9.15 2.69 -31.76
C GLN A 313 9.67 3.95 -32.47
N GLU A 314 8.99 5.08 -32.33
CA GLU A 314 9.43 6.38 -32.85
C GLU A 314 10.70 6.87 -32.14
N VAL A 315 10.75 6.76 -30.80
CA VAL A 315 11.93 7.09 -30.00
C VAL A 315 13.11 6.17 -30.34
N ALA A 316 12.89 4.87 -30.54
CA ALA A 316 13.94 3.95 -30.98
C ALA A 316 14.47 4.30 -32.38
N ALA A 317 13.60 4.73 -33.30
CA ALA A 317 14.00 5.17 -34.63
C ALA A 317 14.83 6.48 -34.58
N ILE A 318 14.43 7.44 -33.74
CA ILE A 318 15.18 8.70 -33.51
C ILE A 318 16.55 8.39 -32.91
N ILE A 319 16.62 7.57 -31.86
CA ILE A 319 17.89 7.19 -31.22
C ILE A 319 18.79 6.41 -32.18
N SER A 320 18.23 5.53 -33.02
CA SER A 320 19.00 4.82 -34.05
C SER A 320 19.56 5.78 -35.09
N HIS A 321 18.76 6.77 -35.51
CA HIS A 321 19.21 7.81 -36.44
C HIS A 321 20.33 8.67 -35.84
N GLU A 322 20.19 9.08 -34.58
CA GLU A 322 21.24 9.80 -33.86
C GLU A 322 22.51 8.96 -33.70
N ARG A 323 22.40 7.65 -33.41
CA ARG A 323 23.59 6.77 -33.32
C ARG A 323 24.28 6.55 -34.65
N GLU A 324 23.55 6.48 -35.77
CA GLU A 324 24.15 6.43 -37.10
C GLU A 324 24.88 7.73 -37.44
N GLN A 325 24.29 8.89 -37.12
CA GLN A 325 24.96 10.18 -37.31
C GLN A 325 26.20 10.31 -36.42
N LEU A 326 26.11 9.93 -35.14
CA LEU A 326 27.24 9.93 -34.20
C LEU A 326 28.37 8.99 -34.64
N THR A 327 28.05 7.84 -35.24
CA THR A 327 29.04 6.89 -35.77
C THR A 327 29.76 7.47 -36.99
N ARG A 328 29.05 8.17 -37.89
CA ARG A 328 29.68 8.86 -39.04
C ARG A 328 30.57 10.01 -38.59
N ASP A 329 30.14 10.77 -37.59
CA ASP A 329 30.95 11.85 -37.01
C ASP A 329 32.20 11.31 -36.31
N LEU A 330 32.08 10.18 -35.60
CA LEU A 330 33.22 9.47 -34.99
C LEU A 330 34.22 8.99 -36.04
N ASP A 331 33.76 8.45 -37.17
CA ASP A 331 34.65 8.04 -38.27
C ASP A 331 35.37 9.24 -38.89
N HIS A 332 34.67 10.37 -39.08
CA HIS A 332 35.26 11.59 -39.62
C HIS A 332 36.29 12.22 -38.68
N VAL A 333 36.01 12.23 -37.37
CA VAL A 333 36.93 12.71 -36.32
C VAL A 333 38.13 11.79 -36.21
N SER A 334 37.93 10.46 -36.24
CA SER A 334 39.00 9.47 -36.17
C SER A 334 39.98 9.62 -37.34
N GLN A 335 39.47 9.79 -38.57
CA GLN A 335 40.31 10.03 -39.75
C GLN A 335 41.06 11.36 -39.68
N GLN A 336 40.43 12.42 -39.19
CA GLN A 336 41.11 13.71 -39.01
C GLN A 336 42.23 13.66 -37.97
N VAL A 337 42.01 12.96 -36.85
CA VAL A 337 43.02 12.77 -35.80
C VAL A 337 44.20 11.93 -36.33
N VAL A 338 43.93 10.86 -37.08
CA VAL A 338 44.99 10.01 -37.66
C VAL A 338 45.79 10.78 -38.71
N ASN A 339 45.13 11.53 -39.59
CA ASN A 339 45.83 12.32 -40.61
C ASN A 339 46.68 13.43 -39.97
N LEU A 340 46.14 14.13 -38.97
CA LEU A 340 46.89 15.17 -38.25
C LEU A 340 48.08 14.59 -37.49
N ALA A 341 47.92 13.41 -36.87
CA ALA A 341 49.01 12.70 -36.20
C ALA A 341 50.09 12.26 -37.20
N MET A 342 49.70 11.72 -38.36
CA MET A 342 50.63 11.32 -39.42
C MET A 342 51.38 12.50 -40.02
N ASP A 343 50.69 13.61 -40.29
CA ASP A 343 51.32 14.84 -40.80
C ASP A 343 52.33 15.39 -39.79
N LYS A 344 51.98 15.43 -38.50
CA LYS A 344 52.91 15.84 -37.44
C LYS A 344 54.09 14.89 -37.28
N LEU A 345 53.88 13.59 -37.49
CA LEU A 345 54.93 12.58 -37.45
C LEU A 345 55.90 12.75 -38.62
N ILE A 346 55.41 13.01 -39.83
CA ILE A 346 56.23 13.33 -41.01
C ILE A 346 57.02 14.63 -40.78
N GLU A 347 56.40 15.66 -40.21
CA GLU A 347 57.05 16.93 -39.87
C GLU A 347 58.18 16.72 -38.84
N LEU A 348 57.94 15.91 -37.81
CA LEU A 348 58.94 15.50 -36.82
C LEU A 348 60.12 14.74 -37.45
N ILE A 349 59.85 13.80 -38.36
CA ILE A 349 60.90 13.06 -39.08
C ILE A 349 61.74 14.04 -39.91
N LYS A 350 61.11 14.93 -40.67
CA LYS A 350 61.81 15.91 -41.51
C LYS A 350 62.68 16.84 -40.68
N SER A 351 62.15 17.33 -39.56
CA SER A 351 62.87 18.15 -38.60
C SER A 351 64.07 17.40 -38.00
N THR A 352 63.87 16.14 -37.60
CA THR A 352 64.93 15.29 -37.04
C THR A 352 66.04 15.03 -38.05
N ILE A 353 65.72 14.73 -39.31
CA ILE A 353 66.70 14.55 -40.38
C ILE A 353 67.48 15.85 -40.62
N LEU A 354 66.81 17.01 -40.64
CA LEU A 354 67.47 18.30 -40.80
C LEU A 354 68.47 18.56 -39.66
N TYR A 355 68.06 18.36 -38.42
CA TYR A 355 68.96 18.50 -37.27
C TYR A 355 70.10 17.49 -37.31
N PHE A 356 69.86 16.27 -37.77
CA PHE A 356 70.89 15.24 -37.93
C PHE A 356 71.93 15.61 -39.01
N VAL A 357 71.50 16.13 -40.15
CA VAL A 357 72.40 16.63 -41.20
C VAL A 357 73.21 17.83 -40.70
N LEU A 358 72.55 18.76 -39.99
CA LEU A 358 73.22 19.92 -39.40
C LEU A 358 74.25 19.49 -38.35
N PHE A 359 73.92 18.47 -37.54
CA PHE A 359 74.81 17.87 -36.56
C PHE A 359 76.05 17.22 -37.23
N ILE A 360 75.85 16.47 -38.33
CA ILE A 360 76.96 15.91 -39.12
C ILE A 360 77.84 17.03 -39.68
N LEU A 361 77.24 18.08 -40.24
CA LEU A 361 77.98 19.24 -40.74
C LEU A 361 78.83 19.88 -39.64
N VAL A 362 78.27 20.07 -38.44
CA VAL A 362 79.03 20.62 -37.31
C VAL A 362 80.17 19.69 -36.92
N ILE A 363 79.95 18.38 -36.83
CA ILE A 363 81.02 17.42 -36.48
C ILE A 363 82.14 17.39 -37.52
N PHE A 364 81.83 17.49 -38.82
CA PHE A 364 82.84 17.44 -39.87
C PHE A 364 83.56 18.78 -40.08
N PHE A 365 82.84 19.90 -40.02
CA PHE A 365 83.39 21.22 -40.31
C PHE A 365 83.97 21.93 -39.07
N ALA A 366 83.52 21.63 -37.85
CA ALA A 366 84.11 22.24 -36.64
C ALA A 366 85.58 21.87 -36.41
N PRO A 367 86.05 20.61 -36.62
CA PRO A 367 87.47 20.27 -36.53
C PRO A 367 88.31 20.96 -37.61
N LEU A 368 87.75 21.15 -38.81
CA LEU A 368 88.39 21.85 -39.92
C LEU A 368 88.51 23.36 -39.64
N GLY A 369 87.48 23.99 -39.08
CA GLY A 369 87.49 25.39 -38.66
C GLY A 369 88.47 25.65 -37.50
N LEU A 370 88.45 24.79 -36.47
CA LEU A 370 89.42 24.86 -35.37
C LEU A 370 90.85 24.57 -35.83
N GLY A 371 91.04 23.60 -36.72
CA GLY A 371 92.33 23.27 -37.34
C GLY A 371 92.91 24.43 -38.16
N TYR A 372 92.08 25.13 -38.95
CA TYR A 372 92.50 26.32 -39.70
C TYR A 372 92.89 27.49 -38.78
N MET A 373 92.14 27.72 -37.70
CA MET A 373 92.47 28.76 -36.72
C MET A 373 93.76 28.48 -35.93
N LEU A 374 93.98 27.22 -35.54
CA LEU A 374 95.21 26.80 -34.86
C LEU A 374 96.41 26.80 -35.81
N GLY A 375 96.24 26.41 -37.07
CA GLY A 375 97.27 26.48 -38.11
C GLY A 375 97.71 27.92 -38.40
N LYS A 376 96.78 28.87 -38.43
CA LYS A 376 97.10 30.30 -38.63
C LYS A 376 97.87 30.89 -37.43
N ARG A 377 97.63 30.42 -36.21
CA ARG A 377 98.41 30.82 -35.02
C ARG A 377 99.79 30.15 -34.94
N SER A 378 99.95 28.95 -35.48
CA SER A 378 101.23 28.25 -35.61
C SER A 378 102.15 28.92 -36.67
N ALA A 379 101.59 29.35 -37.81
CA ALA A 379 102.34 30.06 -38.84
C ALA A 379 102.86 31.44 -38.41
N VAL A 380 102.22 32.08 -37.42
CA VAL A 380 102.67 33.36 -36.86
C VAL A 380 103.78 33.18 -35.80
N ARG A 381 103.92 31.99 -35.20
CA ARG A 381 104.94 31.72 -34.16
C ARG A 381 106.29 31.23 -34.71
N ASN A 382 106.34 30.70 -35.94
CA ASN A 382 107.61 30.38 -36.62
C ASN A 382 108.25 31.57 -37.37
N LYS A 383 107.69 32.79 -37.24
CA LYS A 383 108.32 34.04 -37.69
C LYS A 383 108.94 34.86 -36.55
N THR A 384 108.90 34.35 -35.32
CA THR A 384 109.41 34.99 -34.09
C THR A 384 110.21 34.00 -33.23
N ALA A 385 111.07 33.23 -33.90
CA ALA A 385 112.24 32.57 -33.31
C ALA A 385 113.34 32.52 -34.37
N ALA A 386 113.78 33.71 -34.77
CA ALA A 386 115.12 34.01 -35.28
C ALA A 386 115.74 35.01 -34.30
#